data_AF-A0A2M7WZB1-F1
#
_entry.id   AF-A0A2M7WZB1-F1
#
_cell.length_a   1.000
_cell.length_b   1.000
_cell.length_c   1.000
_cell.angle_alpha   90.00
_cell.angle_beta   90.00
_cell.angle_gamma   90.00
#
_symmetry.space_group_name_H-M   'P 1'
#
loop_
_entity.id
_entity.type
_entity.pdbx_description
1 polymer ?
#
loop_
_entity_poly.entity_id
_entity_poly.type
_entity_poly.pdbx_seq_one_letter_code
_entity_poly.pdbx_strand_id
1 'polypeptide(L)' 'MRAIDQLLGEYAESHRHPINKRIHWICVPLILFSTLGLLWWLSPYLALALIVFSLVWYLRLSVPLALG' A
#
# COMPACT_ATOMS: atom_id res chain seq x y z
N MET A 1 18.19 -17.82 13.06
CA MET A 1 17.39 -16.90 12.21
C MET A 1 18.27 -15.74 11.80
N ARG A 2 18.09 -15.18 10.59
CA ARG A 2 18.83 -13.98 10.21
C ARG A 2 18.21 -12.77 10.92
N ALA A 3 18.99 -11.72 11.16
CA ALA A 3 18.50 -10.50 11.80
C ALA A 3 17.28 -9.90 11.08
N ILE A 4 17.25 -9.97 9.74
CA ILE A 4 16.11 -9.50 8.95
C ILE A 4 14.83 -10.30 9.21
N ASP A 5 14.93 -11.62 9.47
CA ASP A 5 13.76 -12.45 9.71
C ASP A 5 13.13 -12.11 11.07
N GLN A 6 13.96 -11.73 12.06
CA GLN A 6 13.49 -11.25 13.35
C GLN A 6 12.77 -9.89 13.22
N LEU A 7 13.38 -8.93 12.52
CA LEU A 7 12.76 -7.62 12.28
C LEU A 7 11.42 -7.73 11.54
N LEU A 8 11.33 -8.63 10.56
CA LEU A 8 10.09 -8.92 9.84
C LEU A 8 9.03 -9.57 10.76
N GLY A 9 9.44 -10.43 11.69
CA GLY A 9 8.56 -11.01 12.70
C GLY A 9 7.98 -9.94 13.64
N GLU A 10 8.82 -9.07 14.17
CA GLU A 10 8.41 -7.95 15.03
C GLU A 10 7.47 -6.98 14.30
N TYR A 11 7.80 -6.66 13.04
CA TYR A 11 6.94 -5.87 12.16
C TYR A 11 5.57 -6.52 11.98
N ALA A 12 5.51 -7.83 11.72
CA ALA A 12 4.26 -8.56 11.55
C ALA A 12 3.41 -8.61 12.83
N GLU A 13 4.03 -8.77 14.00
CA GLU A 13 3.33 -8.64 15.30
C GLU A 13 2.74 -7.24 15.50
N SER A 14 3.50 -6.19 15.21
CA SER A 14 3.00 -4.81 15.30
C SER A 14 1.78 -4.55 14.39
N HIS A 15 1.70 -5.23 13.23
CA HIS A 15 0.55 -5.13 12.31
C HIS A 15 -0.71 -5.86 12.80
N ARG A 16 -0.59 -6.72 13.80
CA ARG A 16 -1.74 -7.33 14.49
C ARG A 16 -2.28 -6.48 15.63
N HIS A 17 -1.52 -5.49 16.10
CA HIS A 17 -1.94 -4.63 17.21
C HIS A 17 -3.19 -3.81 16.84
N PRO A 18 -4.28 -3.85 17.65
CA PRO A 18 -5.58 -3.31 17.25
C PRO A 18 -5.58 -1.80 17.04
N ILE A 19 -4.77 -1.05 17.79
CA ILE A 19 -4.65 0.40 17.61
C ILE A 19 -3.92 0.72 16.31
N ASN A 20 -2.84 -0.01 16.00
CA ASN A 20 -2.05 0.21 14.79
C ASN A 20 -2.89 -0.08 13.55
N LYS A 21 -3.70 -1.15 13.60
CA LYS A 21 -4.66 -1.47 12.53
C LYS A 21 -5.68 -0.35 12.32
N ARG A 22 -6.21 0.26 13.39
CA ARG A 22 -7.15 1.39 13.28
C ARG A 22 -6.48 2.61 12.64
N ILE A 23 -5.27 2.95 13.09
CA ILE A 23 -4.49 4.05 12.51
C ILE A 23 -4.24 3.77 11.03
N HIS A 24 -3.80 2.56 10.68
CA HIS A 24 -3.54 2.15 9.30
C HIS A 24 -4.78 2.25 8.42
N TRP A 25 -5.95 1.85 8.93
CA TRP A 25 -7.22 1.91 8.21
C TRP A 25 -7.67 3.34 7.87
N ILE A 26 -7.21 4.34 8.62
CA ILE A 26 -7.46 5.77 8.34
C ILE A 26 -6.33 6.36 7.49
N CYS A 27 -5.08 6.16 7.91
CA CYS A 27 -3.92 6.80 7.29
C CYS A 27 -3.63 6.28 5.89
N VAL A 28 -3.80 4.98 5.62
CA VAL A 28 -3.48 4.43 4.28
C VAL A 28 -4.40 4.99 3.20
N PRO A 29 -5.74 5.02 3.37
CA PRO A 29 -6.61 5.68 2.40
C PRO A 29 -6.27 7.16 2.19
N LEU A 30 -5.97 7.89 3.27
CA LEU A 30 -5.63 9.31 3.20
C LEU A 30 -4.30 9.57 2.48
N ILE A 31 -3.28 8.76 2.75
CA ILE A 31 -1.98 8.84 2.07
C ILE A 31 -2.15 8.53 0.59
N LEU A 32 -2.90 7.49 0.24
CA LEU A 32 -3.18 7.14 -1.16
C LEU A 32 -3.92 8.28 -1.87
N PHE A 33 -4.99 8.81 -1.25
CA PHE A 33 -5.75 9.94 -1.81
C PHE A 33 -4.87 11.16 -2.02
N SER A 34 -4.07 11.54 -1.02
CA SER A 34 -3.16 12.69 -1.09
C SER A 34 -2.11 12.50 -2.19
N THR A 35 -1.52 11.30 -2.28
CA THR A 35 -0.51 10.98 -3.29
C THR A 35 -1.09 11.04 -4.70
N LEU A 36 -2.28 10.45 -4.91
CA LEU A 36 -2.97 10.53 -6.20
C LEU A 36 -3.35 11.97 -6.55
N GLY A 37 -3.80 12.78 -5.58
CA GLY A 37 -4.09 14.19 -5.78
C GLY A 37 -2.85 14.99 -6.19
N LEU A 38 -1.70 14.75 -5.54
CA LEU A 38 -0.42 15.38 -5.91
C LEU A 38 0.04 14.96 -7.31
N LEU A 39 -0.05 13.68 -7.64
CA LEU A 39 0.29 13.18 -8.97
C LEU A 39 -0.65 13.75 -10.04
N TRP A 40 -1.94 13.83 -9.74
CA TRP A 40 -2.94 14.41 -10.63
C TRP A 40 -2.67 15.89 -10.89
N TRP A 41 -2.34 16.64 -9.84
CA TRP A 41 -1.95 18.04 -9.96
C TRP A 41 -0.70 18.24 -10.82
N LEU A 42 0.29 17.34 -10.69
CA LEU A 42 1.49 17.36 -11.52
C LEU A 42 1.21 17.00 -12.98
N SER A 43 0.46 15.91 -13.21
CA SER A 43 0.00 15.49 -14.53
C SER A 43 -1.06 14.38 -14.39
N PRO A 44 -2.30 14.58 -14.88
CA PRO A 44 -3.32 13.54 -14.86
C PRO A 44 -2.88 12.26 -15.60
N TYR A 45 -2.12 12.39 -16.69
CA TYR A 45 -1.59 11.24 -17.43
C TYR A 45 -0.58 10.44 -16.62
N LEU A 46 0.27 11.11 -15.83
CA LEU A 46 1.22 10.44 -14.94
C LEU A 46 0.48 9.66 -13.84
N ALA A 47 -0.51 10.28 -13.22
CA ALA A 47 -1.33 9.62 -12.20
C ALA A 47 -2.02 8.36 -12.77
N LEU A 48 -2.65 8.48 -13.93
CA LEU A 48 -3.31 7.36 -14.61
C LEU A 48 -2.32 6.26 -15.00
N ALA A 49 -1.16 6.61 -15.55
CA ALA A 49 -0.13 5.64 -15.93
C ALA A 49 0.36 4.84 -14.72
N LEU A 50 0.61 5.49 -13.58
CA LEU A 50 1.04 4.84 -12.35
C LEU A 50 -0.07 3.97 -11.72
N ILE A 51 -1.33 4.41 -11.78
CA ILE A 51 -2.47 3.60 -11.35
C ILE A 51 -2.55 2.31 -12.20
N VAL A 52 -2.55 2.43 -13.53
CA VAL A 52 -2.63 1.28 -14.44
C VAL A 52 -1.44 0.34 -14.23
N PHE A 53 -0.23 0.88 -14.13
CA PHE A 53 0.96 0.09 -13.85
C PHE A 53 0.84 -0.70 -12.55
N SER A 54 0.36 -0.05 -11.48
CA SER A 54 0.16 -0.69 -10.17
C SER A 54 -0.88 -1.81 -10.23
N LEU A 55 -2.01 -1.58 -10.91
CA LEU A 55 -3.05 -2.59 -11.07
C LEU A 55 -2.56 -3.80 -11.87
N VAL A 56 -1.84 -3.57 -12.97
CA VAL A 56 -1.23 -4.66 -13.77
C VAL A 56 -0.24 -5.46 -12.92
N TRP A 57 0.57 -4.78 -12.11
CA TRP A 57 1.49 -5.44 -11.20
C TRP A 57 0.76 -6.32 -10.18
N TYR A 58 -0.28 -5.80 -9.52
CA TYR A 58 -1.07 -6.59 -8.56
C TYR A 58 -1.77 -7.79 -9.20
N LEU A 59 -2.35 -7.61 -10.39
CA LEU A 59 -2.98 -8.71 -11.14
C LEU A 59 -1.97 -9.80 -11.51
N ARG A 60 -0.74 -9.42 -11.87
CA ARG A 60 0.35 -10.39 -12.11
C ARG A 60 0.81 -11.09 -10.85
N LEU A 61 0.80 -10.40 -9.71
CA LEU A 61 1.25 -10.95 -8.44
C LEU A 61 0.24 -11.95 -7.87
N SER A 62 -1.03 -11.56 -7.73
CA SER A 62 -2.11 -12.46 -7.32
C SER A 62 -3.49 -11.80 -7.47
N VAL A 63 -4.42 -12.50 -8.11
CA VAL A 63 -5.80 -12.02 -8.31
C VAL A 63 -6.55 -11.73 -7.00
N PRO A 64 -6.48 -12.56 -5.93
CA PRO A 64 -7.15 -12.24 -4.67
C PRO A 64 -6.69 -10.91 -4.08
N LEU A 65 -5.38 -10.67 -4.03
CA LEU A 65 -4.82 -9.40 -3.54
C LEU A 65 -5.22 -8.20 -4.42
N ALA A 66 -5.37 -8.40 -5.73
CA ALA A 66 -5.77 -7.34 -6.65
C ALA A 66 -7.23 -6.92 -6.46
N LEU A 67 -8.09 -7.84 -6.02
CA LEU A 67 -9.52 -7.58 -5.75
C LEU A 67 -9.77 -7.14 -4.30
N GLY A 68 -8.81 -7.38 -3.40
CA GLY A 68 -8.89 -7.05 -1.97
C GLY A 68 -9.11 -8.30 -1.11
#